data_AF-A0A7G8Q622-F1
#
_entry.id   AF-A0A7G8Q622-F1
#
_cell.length_a   1.000
_cell.length_b   1.000
_cell.length_c   1.000
_cell.angle_alpha   90.00
_cell.angle_beta   90.00
_cell.angle_gamma   90.00
#
_symmetry.space_group_name_H-M   'P 1'
#
loop_
_entity.id
_entity.type
_entity.pdbx_description
1 polymer ?
#
loop_
_entity_poly.entity_id
_entity_poly.type
_entity_poly.pdbx_seq_one_letter_code
_entity_poly.pdbx_strand_id
1 'polypeptide(L)'
;MTHSDAAARPVAQLLVVTRSLVELTDRAVSDSELSHAAADVLMFAARQAARLVEDVVSLRSRDPDIASMFIQCSSSSDLDRAYSDLECLAEAAGMIRAHGIGSQYRAHLAYLMRYAAESASNALERAERSMNLADLTTLTQTWVMDAHN
;
A
#
# COMPACT_ATOMS: atom_id res chain seq x y z
N MET A 1 3.17 10.60 28.08
CA MET A 1 3.31 9.39 27.24
C MET A 1 3.27 9.85 25.79
N THR A 2 4.44 9.90 25.15
CA THR A 2 4.60 10.30 23.74
C THR A 2 3.90 9.27 22.86
N HIS A 3 2.71 9.57 22.36
CA HIS A 3 2.14 8.80 21.25
C HIS A 3 3.15 8.90 20.11
N SER A 4 3.74 7.75 19.78
CA SER A 4 4.80 7.63 18.80
C SER A 4 4.36 8.29 17.51
N ASP A 5 5.16 9.23 17.01
CA ASP A 5 5.01 9.92 15.72
C ASP A 5 4.82 8.92 14.54
N ALA A 6 5.26 7.67 14.77
CA ALA A 6 5.05 6.54 13.91
C ALA A 6 3.54 6.23 13.68
N ALA A 7 2.69 6.35 14.71
CA ALA A 7 1.23 6.17 14.59
C ALA A 7 0.54 7.35 13.88
N ALA A 8 1.24 8.49 13.74
CA ALA A 8 0.69 9.69 13.10
C ALA A 8 0.76 9.62 11.56
N ARG A 9 1.59 8.73 10.98
CA ARG A 9 1.80 8.65 9.52
C ARG A 9 1.67 7.21 8.99
N PRO A 10 0.47 6.61 9.06
CA PRO A 10 0.26 5.19 8.73
C PRO A 10 0.58 4.87 7.26
N VAL A 11 0.35 5.82 6.34
CA VAL A 11 0.70 5.65 4.92
C VAL A 11 2.21 5.63 4.68
N ALA A 12 2.99 6.41 5.43
CA ALA A 12 4.45 6.43 5.31
C ALA A 12 5.07 5.09 5.76
N GLN A 13 4.53 4.49 6.82
CA GLN A 13 4.95 3.16 7.26
C GLN A 13 4.60 2.09 6.23
N LEU A 14 3.38 2.15 5.71
CA LEU A 14 2.92 1.24 4.68
C LEU A 14 3.78 1.35 3.42
N LEU A 15 4.22 2.55 3.05
CA LEU A 15 5.14 2.77 1.93
C LEU A 15 6.48 2.04 2.13
N VAL A 16 7.06 2.09 3.33
CA VAL A 16 8.30 1.38 3.65
C VAL A 16 8.14 -0.14 3.50
N VAL A 17 7.01 -0.68 3.97
CA VAL A 17 6.68 -2.10 3.84
C VAL A 17 6.52 -2.48 2.37
N THR A 18 5.75 -1.70 1.60
CA THR A 18 5.50 -1.99 0.18
C THR A 18 6.75 -1.86 -0.68
N ARG A 19 7.65 -0.92 -0.38
CA ARG A 19 8.98 -0.86 -1.05
C ARG A 19 9.83 -2.09 -0.75
N SER A 20 9.81 -2.56 0.49
CA SER A 20 10.50 -3.79 0.87
C SER A 20 9.92 -5.01 0.14
N LEU A 21 8.60 -5.02 -0.10
CA LEU A 21 7.93 -6.04 -0.92
C LEU A 21 8.36 -5.99 -2.39
N VAL A 22 8.53 -4.80 -2.97
CA VAL A 22 9.06 -4.64 -4.34
C VAL A 22 10.45 -5.25 -4.43
N GLU A 23 11.36 -4.89 -3.52
CA GLU A 23 12.73 -5.44 -3.52
C GLU A 23 12.76 -6.96 -3.34
N LEU A 24 11.91 -7.51 -2.46
CA LEU A 24 11.84 -8.94 -2.24
C LEU A 24 11.30 -9.66 -3.48
N THR A 25 10.30 -9.08 -4.13
CA THR A 25 9.74 -9.59 -5.39
C THR A 25 10.80 -9.58 -6.49
N ASP A 26 11.53 -8.48 -6.66
CA ASP A 26 12.57 -8.35 -7.67
C ASP A 26 13.70 -9.37 -7.49
N ARG A 27 14.14 -9.61 -6.26
CA ARG A 27 15.16 -10.63 -5.95
C ARG A 27 14.64 -12.03 -6.26
N ALA A 28 13.43 -12.34 -5.81
CA ALA A 28 12.81 -13.64 -6.01
C ALA A 28 12.58 -13.97 -7.50
N VAL A 29 12.32 -12.93 -8.31
CA VAL A 29 12.18 -13.06 -9.77
C VAL A 29 13.54 -13.20 -10.47
N SER A 30 14.55 -12.43 -10.04
CA SER A 30 15.87 -12.38 -10.67
C SER A 30 16.66 -13.68 -10.47
N ASP A 31 16.52 -14.33 -9.32
CA ASP A 31 17.22 -15.57 -9.00
C ASP A 31 16.70 -16.80 -9.78
N SER A 32 15.73 -16.62 -10.71
CA SER A 32 15.15 -17.67 -11.58
C SER A 32 14.42 -18.81 -10.85
N GLU A 33 14.54 -18.86 -9.53
CA GLU A 33 13.93 -19.84 -8.63
C GLU A 33 13.07 -19.12 -7.59
N LEU A 34 11.90 -18.64 -8.01
CA LEU A 34 10.90 -18.21 -7.04
C LEU A 34 10.40 -19.45 -6.28
N SER A 35 11.03 -19.71 -5.14
CA SER A 35 10.78 -20.89 -4.31
C SER A 35 9.42 -20.81 -3.63
N HIS A 36 8.87 -21.96 -3.21
CA HIS A 36 7.62 -22.01 -2.44
C HIS A 36 7.71 -21.19 -1.15
N ALA A 37 8.86 -21.22 -0.47
CA ALA A 37 9.09 -20.45 0.75
C ALA A 37 9.11 -18.93 0.47
N ALA A 38 9.75 -18.49 -0.63
CA ALA A 38 9.72 -17.08 -1.03
C ALA A 38 8.30 -16.64 -1.40
N ALA A 39 7.54 -17.49 -2.10
CA ALA A 39 6.14 -17.25 -2.43
C ALA A 39 5.26 -17.15 -1.17
N ASP A 40 5.47 -18.00 -0.16
CA ASP A 40 4.76 -17.93 1.13
C ASP A 40 5.02 -16.60 1.84
N VAL A 41 6.28 -16.16 1.89
CA VAL A 41 6.67 -14.88 2.51
C VAL A 41 6.04 -13.70 1.74
N LEU A 42 6.10 -13.71 0.41
CA LEU A 42 5.50 -12.68 -0.43
C LEU A 42 3.99 -12.61 -0.25
N MET A 43 3.31 -13.75 -0.29
CA MET A 43 1.87 -13.85 -0.07
C MET A 43 1.49 -13.28 1.31
N PHE A 44 2.20 -13.70 2.36
CA PHE A 44 1.92 -13.24 3.72
C PHE A 44 2.15 -11.73 3.86
N ALA A 45 3.31 -11.24 3.41
CA ALA A 45 3.66 -9.83 3.53
C ALA A 45 2.72 -8.93 2.71
N ALA A 46 2.33 -9.36 1.50
CA ALA A 46 1.36 -8.64 0.67
C ALA A 46 -0.02 -8.54 1.34
N ARG A 47 -0.55 -9.64 1.92
CA ARG A 47 -1.82 -9.62 2.67
C ARG A 47 -1.76 -8.73 3.91
N GLN A 48 -0.64 -8.75 4.62
CA GLN A 48 -0.48 -7.88 5.79
C GLN A 48 -0.41 -6.41 5.38
N ALA A 49 0.25 -6.09 4.27
CA ALA A 49 0.22 -4.74 3.71
C ALA A 49 -1.19 -4.33 3.26
N ALA A 50 -1.95 -5.21 2.61
CA ALA A 50 -3.33 -4.94 2.21
C ALA A 50 -4.23 -4.63 3.43
N ARG A 51 -4.14 -5.42 4.50
CA ARG A 51 -4.85 -5.15 5.76
C ARG A 51 -4.50 -3.82 6.39
N LEU A 52 -3.22 -3.42 6.33
CA LEU A 52 -2.81 -2.10 6.79
C LEU A 52 -3.43 -0.97 5.95
N VAL A 53 -3.65 -1.17 4.64
CA VAL A 53 -4.43 -0.22 3.82
C VAL A 53 -5.86 -0.11 4.34
N GLU A 54 -6.52 -1.25 4.58
CA GLU A 54 -7.90 -1.27 5.11
C GLU A 54 -7.99 -0.57 6.48
N ASP A 55 -6.99 -0.76 7.34
CA ASP A 55 -6.91 -0.07 8.63
C ASP A 55 -6.79 1.45 8.45
N VAL A 56 -5.97 1.92 7.51
CA VAL A 56 -5.86 3.36 7.19
C VAL A 56 -7.19 3.92 6.70
N VAL A 57 -7.84 3.24 5.75
CA VAL A 57 -9.15 3.65 5.20
C VAL A 57 -10.21 3.68 6.30
N SER A 58 -10.23 2.64 7.15
CA SER A 58 -11.16 2.54 8.28
C SER A 58 -10.96 3.67 9.29
N LEU A 59 -9.72 3.98 9.65
CA LEU A 59 -9.40 5.09 10.57
C LEU A 59 -9.88 6.43 10.03
N ARG A 60 -9.67 6.70 8.73
CA ARG A 60 -10.11 7.94 8.07
C ARG A 60 -11.62 8.02 7.87
N SER A 61 -12.32 6.88 7.90
CA SER A 61 -13.77 6.79 7.73
C SER A 61 -14.56 6.77 9.05
N ARG A 62 -13.87 6.79 10.21
CA ARG A 62 -14.53 6.74 11.54
C ARG A 62 -15.32 7.99 11.88
N ASP A 63 -14.87 9.14 11.41
CA ASP A 63 -15.56 10.43 11.60
C ASP A 63 -16.37 10.73 10.32
N PRO A 64 -17.71 10.83 10.40
CA PRO A 64 -18.56 11.01 9.23
C PRO A 64 -18.27 12.30 8.45
N ASP A 65 -17.83 13.37 9.12
CA ASP A 65 -17.53 14.64 8.46
C ASP A 65 -16.22 14.52 7.65
N ILE A 66 -15.20 13.88 8.23
CA ILE A 66 -13.92 13.61 7.56
C ILE A 66 -14.08 12.53 6.47
N ALA A 67 -14.92 11.52 6.71
CA ALA A 67 -15.14 10.42 5.78
C ALA A 67 -15.69 10.92 4.43
N SER A 68 -16.65 11.85 4.47
CA SER A 68 -17.25 12.42 3.27
C SER A 68 -16.22 13.17 2.40
N MET A 69 -15.31 13.90 3.04
CA MET A 69 -14.21 14.59 2.36
C MET A 69 -13.16 13.60 1.85
N PHE A 70 -12.84 12.59 2.66
CA PHE A 70 -11.83 11.58 2.33
C PHE A 70 -12.23 10.75 1.09
N ILE A 71 -13.48 10.28 0.98
CA ILE A 71 -13.98 9.51 -0.18
C ILE A 71 -13.84 10.30 -1.49
N GLN A 72 -13.95 11.63 -1.42
CA GLN A 72 -13.81 12.50 -2.60
C GLN A 72 -12.35 12.87 -2.92
N CYS A 73 -11.40 12.54 -2.04
CA CYS A 73 -9.98 12.80 -2.25
C CYS A 73 -9.35 11.74 -3.15
N SER A 74 -8.37 12.16 -3.97
CA SER A 74 -7.55 11.23 -4.77
C SER A 74 -6.77 10.23 -3.91
N SER A 75 -6.48 10.55 -2.65
CA SER A 75 -5.86 9.63 -1.71
C SER A 75 -6.71 8.38 -1.43
N SER A 76 -8.05 8.49 -1.44
CA SER A 76 -8.93 7.34 -1.24
C SER A 76 -8.83 6.37 -2.41
N SER A 77 -8.93 6.87 -3.65
CA SER A 77 -8.85 6.01 -4.84
C SER A 77 -7.45 5.41 -5.04
N ASP A 78 -6.40 6.13 -4.66
CA ASP A 78 -5.04 5.58 -4.66
C ASP A 78 -4.86 4.50 -3.58
N LEU A 79 -5.51 4.61 -2.41
CA LEU A 79 -5.51 3.55 -1.39
C LEU A 79 -6.30 2.31 -1.84
N ASP A 80 -7.47 2.48 -2.45
CA ASP A 80 -8.25 1.36 -3.01
C ASP A 80 -7.47 0.59 -4.08
N ARG A 81 -6.73 1.34 -4.92
CA ARG A 81 -5.82 0.75 -5.90
C ARG A 81 -4.67 0.01 -5.25
N ALA A 82 -4.01 0.61 -4.25
CA ALA A 82 -2.93 -0.03 -3.53
C ALA A 82 -3.39 -1.35 -2.86
N TYR A 83 -4.57 -1.34 -2.25
CA TYR A 83 -5.20 -2.54 -1.69
C TYR A 83 -5.38 -3.63 -2.76
N SER A 84 -6.01 -3.28 -3.88
CA SER A 84 -6.29 -4.22 -4.98
C SER A 84 -5.00 -4.81 -5.57
N ASP A 85 -3.97 -3.99 -5.77
CA ASP A 85 -2.67 -4.42 -6.29
C ASP A 85 -1.95 -5.35 -5.29
N LEU A 86 -2.03 -5.08 -3.99
CA LEU A 86 -1.45 -5.94 -2.94
C LEU A 86 -2.18 -7.29 -2.82
N GLU A 87 -3.50 -7.31 -2.93
CA GLU A 87 -4.27 -8.56 -2.99
C GLU A 87 -3.93 -9.36 -4.26
N CYS A 88 -3.78 -8.70 -5.40
CA CYS A 88 -3.35 -9.33 -6.65
C CYS A 88 -1.95 -9.95 -6.53
N LEU A 89 -1.00 -9.23 -5.89
CA LEU A 89 0.33 -9.76 -5.58
C LEU A 89 0.25 -11.00 -4.67
N ALA A 90 -0.59 -10.96 -3.63
CA ALA A 90 -0.78 -12.09 -2.73
C ALA A 90 -1.38 -13.30 -3.43
N GLU A 91 -2.36 -13.09 -4.30
CA GLU A 91 -2.98 -14.15 -5.10
C GLU A 91 -1.98 -14.76 -6.08
N ALA A 92 -1.24 -13.92 -6.81
CA ALA A 92 -0.20 -14.37 -7.73
C ALA A 92 0.85 -15.22 -7.00
N ALA A 93 1.35 -14.78 -5.83
CA ALA A 93 2.26 -15.57 -4.99
C ALA A 93 1.61 -16.88 -4.49
N GLY A 94 0.32 -16.83 -4.13
CA GLY A 94 -0.46 -17.99 -3.71
C GLY A 94 -0.61 -19.05 -4.80
N MET A 95 -0.73 -18.65 -6.07
CA MET A 95 -0.77 -19.59 -7.20
C MET A 95 0.52 -20.41 -7.32
N ILE A 96 1.66 -19.78 -7.05
CA ILE A 96 3.00 -20.41 -7.08
C ILE A 96 3.09 -21.49 -6.03
N ARG A 97 2.60 -21.16 -4.83
CA ARG A 97 2.53 -22.07 -3.70
C ARG A 97 1.59 -23.25 -3.96
N ALA A 98 0.40 -23.00 -4.50
CA ALA A 98 -0.68 -23.99 -4.60
C ALA A 98 -0.49 -24.99 -5.75
N HIS A 99 0.06 -24.54 -6.87
CA HIS A 99 0.10 -25.35 -8.09
C HIS A 99 1.53 -25.68 -8.52
N GLY A 100 2.54 -25.03 -7.93
CA GLY A 100 3.84 -24.90 -8.54
C GLY A 100 3.73 -24.11 -9.86
N ILE A 101 4.84 -23.53 -10.32
CA ILE A 101 4.86 -22.91 -11.64
C ILE A 101 5.69 -23.77 -12.58
N GLY A 102 5.04 -24.32 -13.62
CA GLY A 102 5.75 -24.82 -14.78
C GLY A 102 6.56 -23.68 -15.41
N SER A 103 7.80 -23.94 -15.84
CA SER A 103 8.76 -22.94 -16.32
C SER A 103 8.17 -21.89 -17.28
N GLN A 104 7.21 -22.29 -18.12
CA GLN A 104 6.49 -21.45 -19.08
C GLN A 104 5.67 -20.29 -18.49
N TYR A 105 5.10 -20.43 -17.29
CA TYR A 105 4.30 -19.38 -16.65
C TYR A 105 5.09 -18.57 -15.61
N ARG A 106 6.33 -18.99 -15.28
CA ARG A 106 7.12 -18.39 -14.20
C ARG A 106 7.46 -16.94 -14.51
N ALA A 107 7.89 -16.66 -15.74
CA ALA A 107 8.21 -15.30 -16.16
C ALA A 107 6.99 -14.37 -16.18
N HIS A 108 5.81 -14.88 -16.58
CA HIS A 108 4.57 -14.11 -16.59
C HIS A 108 4.09 -13.78 -15.17
N LEU A 109 4.09 -14.76 -14.27
CA LEU A 109 3.73 -14.55 -12.86
C LEU A 109 4.71 -13.61 -12.16
N ALA A 110 6.00 -13.79 -12.40
CA ALA A 110 7.04 -12.87 -11.93
C ALA A 110 6.80 -11.43 -12.38
N TYR A 111 6.50 -11.23 -13.67
CA TYR A 111 6.20 -9.91 -14.22
C TYR A 111 4.94 -9.30 -13.58
N LEU A 112 3.87 -10.10 -13.43
CA LEU A 112 2.62 -9.66 -12.78
C LEU A 112 2.86 -9.25 -11.33
N MET A 113 3.59 -10.06 -10.56
CA MET A 113 3.91 -9.76 -9.17
C MET A 113 4.73 -8.48 -9.04
N ARG A 114 5.77 -8.32 -9.88
CA ARG A 114 6.57 -7.10 -9.89
C ARG A 114 5.73 -5.88 -10.26
N TYR A 115 4.92 -5.98 -11.31
CA TYR A 115 4.02 -4.91 -11.73
C TYR A 115 3.05 -4.51 -10.61
N ALA A 116 2.44 -5.50 -9.95
CA ALA A 116 1.51 -5.26 -8.84
C ALA A 116 2.21 -4.57 -7.66
N ALA A 117 3.42 -5.03 -7.28
CA ALA A 117 4.20 -4.42 -6.21
C ALA A 117 4.59 -2.96 -6.55
N GLU A 118 5.08 -2.70 -7.76
CA GLU A 118 5.45 -1.36 -8.23
C GLU A 118 4.22 -0.44 -8.31
N SER A 119 3.09 -0.94 -8.84
CA SER A 119 1.83 -0.19 -8.95
C SER A 119 1.29 0.19 -7.57
N ALA A 120 1.29 -0.76 -6.62
CA ALA A 120 0.90 -0.51 -5.24
C ALA A 120 1.79 0.55 -4.57
N SER A 121 3.11 0.44 -4.71
CA SER A 121 4.05 1.43 -4.18
C SER A 121 3.77 2.82 -4.76
N ASN A 122 3.62 2.93 -6.08
CA ASN A 122 3.34 4.20 -6.75
C ASN A 122 2.00 4.81 -6.31
N ALA A 123 0.97 3.98 -6.08
CA ALA A 123 -0.32 4.44 -5.58
C ALA A 123 -0.19 4.98 -4.15
N LEU A 124 0.52 4.27 -3.27
CA LEU A 124 0.78 4.72 -1.91
C LEU A 124 1.59 6.03 -1.86
N GLU A 125 2.56 6.23 -2.76
CA GLU A 125 3.29 7.50 -2.84
C GLU A 125 2.39 8.67 -3.24
N ARG A 126 1.42 8.44 -4.13
CA ARG A 126 0.44 9.48 -4.51
C ARG A 126 -0.56 9.74 -3.38
N ALA A 127 -1.01 8.69 -2.70
CA ALA A 127 -1.85 8.81 -1.51
C ALA A 127 -1.13 9.60 -0.40
N GLU A 128 0.14 9.30 -0.12
CA GLU A 128 0.92 10.01 0.89
C GLU A 128 1.08 11.49 0.52
N ARG A 129 1.43 11.79 -0.73
CA ARG A 129 1.58 13.17 -1.21
C ARG A 129 0.29 13.96 -1.12
N SER A 130 -0.82 13.39 -1.56
CA SER A 130 -2.13 14.07 -1.51
C SER A 130 -2.61 14.27 -0.07
N MET A 131 -2.37 13.32 0.83
CA MET A 131 -2.67 13.48 2.25
C MET A 131 -1.83 14.58 2.92
N ASN A 132 -0.52 14.62 2.67
CA ASN A 132 0.34 15.67 3.22
C ASN A 132 -0.09 17.07 2.71
N LEU A 133 -0.54 17.17 1.45
CA LEU A 133 -1.08 18.42 0.90
C LEU A 133 -2.40 18.82 1.57
N ALA A 134 -3.32 17.88 1.79
CA ALA A 134 -4.57 18.14 2.48
C ALA A 134 -4.34 18.67 3.91
N ASP A 135 -3.46 18.02 4.67
CA ASP A 135 -3.13 18.42 6.04
C ASP A 135 -2.52 19.85 6.09
N LEU A 136 -1.67 20.21 5.13
CA LEU A 136 -1.12 21.57 4.99
C LEU A 136 -2.19 22.62 4.64
N THR A 137 -3.16 22.28 3.78
CA THR A 137 -4.26 23.19 3.44
C THR A 137 -5.22 23.44 4.60
N THR A 138 -5.48 22.41 5.42
CA THR A 138 -6.32 22.56 6.61
C THR A 138 -5.63 23.46 7.64
N LEU A 139 -4.33 23.25 7.89
CA LEU A 139 -3.56 24.12 8.79
C LEU A 139 -3.55 25.57 8.33
N THR A 140 -3.30 25.84 7.05
CA THR A 140 -3.29 27.22 6.55
C THR A 140 -4.66 27.90 6.65
N GLN A 141 -5.77 27.17 6.48
CA GLN A 141 -7.12 27.72 6.69
C GLN A 141 -7.40 28.07 8.15
N THR A 142 -6.97 27.24 9.11
CA THR A 142 -7.15 27.52 10.54
C THR A 142 -6.42 28.80 10.96
N TRP A 143 -5.18 28.99 10.49
CA TRP A 143 -4.37 30.16 10.83
C TRP A 143 -4.92 31.46 10.22
N VAL A 144 -5.54 31.39 9.03
CA VAL A 144 -6.19 32.55 8.41
C VAL A 144 -7.46 32.95 9.17
N MET A 145 -8.24 32.00 9.68
CA MET A 145 -9.43 32.29 10.49
C MET A 145 -9.07 32.88 11.86
N ASP A 146 -8.01 32.39 12.52
CA ASP A 146 -7.56 32.93 13.81
C ASP A 146 -6.96 34.35 13.68
N ALA A 147 -6.39 34.70 12.52
CA ALA A 147 -5.88 36.05 12.27
C ALA A 147 -6.97 37.08 11.92
N HIS A 148 -8.21 36.64 11.67
CA HIS A 148 -9.36 37.51 11.34
C HIS A 148 -10.36 37.68 12.50
N ASN A 149 -10.10 37.06 13.66
CA ASN A 149 -10.81 37.26 14.93
C ASN A 149 -10.00 38.13 15.90
#